data_AF-A0A8S0PHN3-F1
#
_entry.id   AF-A0A8S0PHN3-F1
#
_cell.length_a   1.000
_cell.length_b   1.000
_cell.length_c   1.000
_cell.angle_alpha   90.00
_cell.angle_beta   90.00
_cell.angle_gamma   90.00
#
_symmetry.space_group_name_H-M   'P 1'
#
loop_
_entity.id
_entity.type
_entity.pdbx_description
1 polymer ?
#
loop_
_entity_poly.entity_id
_entity_poly.type
_entity_poly.pdbx_seq_one_letter_code
_entity_poly.pdbx_strand_id
1 'polypeptide(L)'
;MEGSLSNVAPEIKSVTRPTSSPKASKRLSDSITNFTVQCANCLKWRFIPTKEKYEQIRETIVEQPFVCKMAHEWRPEITCDVEPDLVKDDGSWRWAIDKPSIPKPPPGWQRILRLRAEGGTKFSDVYYVPPSSGKWLRTTREVERYLSEHPEYIGVTMSQFSFRTPVPSEKNYVRKRLARSSASPDTGEAAMPVAAIPISWIAPDQIEDLQFGEEGSSHVEAPAES
;
A
#
# COMPACT_ATOMS: atom_id res chain seq x y z
N MET A 1 -18.43 -71.28 41.95
CA MET A 1 -17.37 -71.08 40.94
C MET A 1 -17.51 -69.65 40.46
N GLU A 2 -16.90 -68.73 41.19
CA GLU A 2 -16.84 -67.31 40.84
C GLU A 2 -15.37 -66.93 40.80
N GLY A 3 -14.95 -66.22 39.74
CA GLY A 3 -13.54 -65.91 39.51
C GLY A 3 -13.36 -64.90 38.38
N SER A 4 -13.45 -63.63 38.79
CA SER A 4 -12.97 -62.37 38.22
C SER A 4 -12.29 -62.32 36.85
N LEU A 5 -12.80 -61.39 36.04
CA LEU A 5 -12.07 -60.67 35.00
C LEU A 5 -11.02 -59.73 35.64
N SER A 6 -9.82 -59.66 35.06
CA SER A 6 -9.25 -58.44 34.46
C SER A 6 -7.72 -58.39 34.45
N ASN A 7 -7.22 -57.65 33.44
CA ASN A 7 -5.96 -56.92 33.36
C ASN A 7 -4.71 -57.64 32.82
N VAL A 8 -4.46 -57.42 31.52
CA VAL A 8 -3.11 -57.30 30.99
C VAL A 8 -2.99 -55.92 30.34
N ALA A 9 -2.16 -55.07 30.93
CA ALA A 9 -1.60 -53.88 30.28
C ALA A 9 -0.07 -54.04 30.29
N PRO A 10 0.63 -53.84 29.16
CA PRO A 10 2.07 -53.63 29.21
C PRO A 10 2.44 -52.18 28.88
N GLU A 11 3.14 -51.59 29.84
CA GLU A 11 4.42 -50.90 29.68
C GLU A 11 4.48 -49.60 28.85
N ILE A 12 4.36 -48.46 29.55
CA ILE A 12 4.78 -47.15 29.05
C ILE A 12 6.29 -46.99 29.27
N LYS A 13 7.08 -47.14 28.20
CA LYS A 13 8.46 -46.62 28.17
C LYS A 13 8.42 -45.14 27.81
N SER A 14 8.87 -44.30 28.75
CA SER A 14 9.04 -42.86 28.59
C SER A 14 10.16 -42.56 27.60
N VAL A 15 9.78 -42.21 26.35
CA VAL A 15 10.72 -41.65 25.37
C VAL A 15 10.84 -40.16 25.60
N THR A 16 11.99 -39.73 26.12
CA THR A 16 12.40 -38.32 26.23
C THR A 16 12.55 -37.74 24.83
N ARG A 17 11.66 -36.81 24.48
CA ARG A 17 11.67 -36.08 23.21
C ARG A 17 12.81 -35.06 23.23
N PRO A 18 13.73 -35.06 22.24
CA PRO A 18 14.72 -33.99 22.14
C PRO A 18 13.98 -32.68 21.87
N THR A 19 14.24 -31.69 22.72
CA THR A 19 13.80 -30.31 22.64
C THR A 19 14.45 -29.62 21.43
N SER A 20 13.89 -29.85 20.24
CA SER A 20 14.22 -29.05 19.06
C SER A 20 13.61 -27.66 19.21
N SER A 21 14.46 -26.68 19.46
CA SER A 21 14.10 -25.26 19.47
C SER A 21 13.39 -24.89 18.15
N PRO A 22 12.27 -24.14 18.14
CA PRO A 22 11.69 -23.66 16.90
C PRO A 22 12.46 -22.43 16.42
N LYS A 23 13.72 -22.60 16.02
CA LYS A 23 14.47 -21.60 15.23
C LYS A 23 14.31 -21.90 13.74
N ALA A 24 13.07 -21.95 13.29
CA ALA A 24 12.73 -22.02 11.87
C ALA A 24 11.25 -21.62 11.68
N SER A 25 10.84 -20.47 12.22
CA SER A 25 9.72 -19.75 11.64
C SER A 25 10.15 -19.40 10.22
N LYS A 26 9.68 -20.23 9.29
CA LYS A 26 9.76 -20.06 7.85
C LYS A 26 9.71 -18.56 7.54
N ARG A 27 10.76 -18.03 6.93
CA ARG A 27 10.67 -16.81 6.15
C ARG A 27 9.59 -17.09 5.09
N LEU A 28 8.33 -16.84 5.43
CA LEU A 28 7.26 -16.65 4.46
C LEU A 28 7.86 -15.68 3.46
N SER A 29 8.03 -16.13 2.21
CA SER A 29 8.50 -15.26 1.15
C SER A 29 7.64 -14.00 1.21
N ASP A 30 8.27 -12.83 1.39
CA ASP A 30 7.59 -11.53 1.38
C ASP A 30 7.14 -11.20 -0.06
N SER A 31 6.41 -12.12 -0.67
CA SER A 31 5.78 -12.04 -1.98
C SER A 31 4.28 -11.84 -1.79
N ILE A 32 3.68 -11.06 -2.66
CA ILE A 32 2.24 -10.81 -2.66
C ILE A 32 1.52 -12.15 -2.88
N THR A 33 0.64 -12.51 -1.96
CA THR A 33 -0.08 -13.80 -1.98
C THR A 33 -1.44 -13.68 -2.67
N ASN A 34 -2.13 -12.55 -2.51
CA ASN A 34 -3.47 -12.34 -3.04
C ASN A 34 -3.65 -10.90 -3.53
N PHE A 35 -4.56 -10.72 -4.50
CA PHE A 35 -5.00 -9.43 -4.97
C PHE A 35 -6.47 -9.22 -4.60
N THR A 36 -6.80 -8.02 -4.17
CA THR A 36 -8.13 -7.71 -3.63
C THR A 36 -8.57 -6.31 -4.05
N VAL A 37 -9.88 -6.11 -4.09
CA VAL A 37 -10.48 -4.80 -4.37
C VAL A 37 -11.71 -4.60 -3.49
N GLN A 38 -11.96 -3.36 -3.11
CA GLN A 38 -13.14 -3.00 -2.32
C GLN A 38 -14.29 -2.60 -3.26
N CYS A 39 -15.48 -3.16 -3.01
CA CYS A 39 -16.70 -2.77 -3.71
C CYS A 39 -17.12 -1.34 -3.30
N ALA A 40 -17.40 -0.47 -4.27
CA ALA A 40 -17.86 0.89 -4.03
C ALA A 40 -19.27 0.97 -3.42
N ASN A 41 -20.12 -0.04 -3.65
CA ASN A 41 -21.51 -0.01 -3.17
C ASN A 41 -21.67 -0.53 -1.74
N CYS A 42 -21.00 -1.65 -1.42
CA CYS A 42 -21.17 -2.33 -0.13
C CYS A 42 -19.92 -2.35 0.74
N LEU A 43 -18.81 -1.77 0.25
CA LEU A 43 -17.52 -1.67 0.94
C LEU A 43 -16.87 -3.01 1.32
N LYS A 44 -17.43 -4.14 0.86
CA LYS A 44 -16.89 -5.49 1.05
C LYS A 44 -15.68 -5.72 0.14
N TRP A 45 -14.67 -6.41 0.67
CA TRP A 45 -13.48 -6.81 -0.08
C TRP A 45 -13.73 -8.08 -0.88
N ARG A 46 -13.28 -8.09 -2.14
CA ARG A 46 -13.40 -9.19 -3.08
C ARG A 46 -12.02 -9.62 -3.58
N PHE A 47 -11.81 -10.93 -3.72
CA PHE A 47 -10.61 -11.46 -4.36
C PHE A 47 -10.63 -11.21 -5.87
N ILE A 48 -9.46 -10.87 -6.41
CA ILE A 48 -9.20 -10.77 -7.83
C ILE A 48 -8.34 -11.97 -8.23
N PRO A 49 -8.73 -12.73 -9.27
CA PRO A 49 -8.13 -14.03 -9.57
C PRO A 49 -6.71 -13.94 -10.11
N THR A 50 -6.36 -12.84 -10.78
CA THR A 50 -5.06 -12.66 -11.42
C THR A 50 -4.51 -11.26 -11.19
N LYS A 51 -3.19 -11.16 -11.25
CA LYS A 51 -2.49 -9.88 -11.15
C LYS A 51 -2.89 -8.93 -12.28
N GLU A 52 -3.03 -9.45 -13.49
CA GLU A 52 -3.36 -8.68 -14.70
C GLU A 52 -4.74 -8.02 -14.58
N LYS A 53 -5.72 -8.75 -14.02
CA LYS A 53 -7.06 -8.21 -13.76
C LYS A 53 -7.02 -7.14 -12.66
N TYR A 54 -6.19 -7.35 -11.62
CA TYR A 54 -5.99 -6.35 -10.57
C TYR A 54 -5.37 -5.07 -11.13
N GLU A 55 -4.35 -5.17 -11.98
CA GLU A 55 -3.70 -4.02 -12.60
C GLU A 55 -4.67 -3.26 -13.52
N GLN A 56 -5.53 -3.96 -14.27
CA GLN A 56 -6.59 -3.34 -15.07
C GLN A 56 -7.59 -2.57 -14.20
N ILE A 57 -8.13 -3.21 -13.15
CA ILE A 57 -9.09 -2.57 -12.25
C ILE A 57 -8.46 -1.36 -11.57
N ARG A 58 -7.22 -1.50 -11.08
CA ARG A 58 -6.49 -0.43 -10.38
C ARG A 58 -6.21 0.78 -11.29
N GLU A 59 -5.87 0.54 -12.55
CA GLU A 59 -5.61 1.60 -13.52
C GLU A 59 -6.82 2.52 -13.68
N THR A 60 -8.02 1.94 -13.74
CA THR A 60 -9.27 2.66 -14.03
C THR A 60 -10.15 2.86 -12.80
N ILE A 61 -9.67 2.60 -11.58
CA ILE A 61 -10.52 2.54 -10.38
C ILE A 61 -11.15 3.90 -10.02
N VAL A 62 -10.52 5.00 -10.45
CA VAL A 62 -11.01 6.36 -10.20
C VAL A 62 -12.18 6.68 -11.12
N GLU A 63 -12.07 6.32 -12.39
CA GLU A 63 -13.06 6.56 -13.43
C GLU A 63 -14.19 5.53 -13.40
N GLN A 64 -13.85 4.28 -13.12
CA GLN A 64 -14.74 3.13 -13.04
C GLN A 64 -14.55 2.42 -11.69
N PRO A 65 -15.25 2.87 -10.64
CA PRO A 65 -15.24 2.21 -9.34
C PRO A 65 -15.69 0.76 -9.46
N PHE A 66 -14.98 -0.13 -8.75
CA PHE A 66 -15.32 -1.55 -8.75
C PHE A 66 -16.62 -1.81 -7.98
N VAL A 67 -17.53 -2.59 -8.55
CA VAL A 67 -18.74 -3.09 -7.87
C VAL A 67 -18.82 -4.61 -7.97
N CYS A 68 -19.47 -5.27 -6.99
CA CYS A 68 -19.54 -6.73 -6.91
C CYS A 68 -20.04 -7.40 -8.20
N LYS A 69 -20.93 -6.75 -8.96
CA LYS A 69 -21.41 -7.26 -10.26
C LYS A 69 -20.27 -7.48 -11.27
N MET A 70 -19.21 -6.67 -11.22
CA MET A 70 -18.05 -6.84 -12.09
C MET A 70 -17.27 -8.13 -11.78
N ALA A 71 -17.38 -8.66 -10.56
CA ALA A 71 -16.78 -9.94 -10.20
C ALA A 71 -17.42 -11.13 -10.92
N HIS A 72 -18.61 -10.97 -11.51
CA HIS A 72 -19.31 -12.05 -12.24
C HIS A 72 -18.51 -12.59 -13.42
N GLU A 73 -17.53 -11.83 -13.92
CA GLU A 73 -16.58 -12.30 -14.92
C GLU A 73 -15.76 -13.52 -14.46
N TRP A 74 -15.54 -13.69 -13.15
CA TRP A 74 -14.79 -14.83 -12.60
C TRP A 74 -15.52 -15.60 -11.50
N ARG A 75 -16.50 -14.99 -10.82
CA ARG A 75 -17.32 -15.57 -9.74
C ARG A 75 -18.77 -15.07 -9.84
N PRO A 76 -19.64 -15.77 -10.60
CA PRO A 76 -21.03 -15.37 -10.85
C PRO A 76 -21.90 -15.28 -9.58
N GLU A 77 -21.54 -15.99 -8.52
CA GLU A 77 -22.28 -16.03 -7.26
C GLU A 77 -22.08 -14.77 -6.38
N ILE A 78 -21.10 -13.92 -6.70
CA ILE A 78 -20.77 -12.76 -5.87
C ILE A 78 -21.82 -11.66 -6.05
N THR A 79 -22.50 -11.29 -4.97
CA THR A 79 -23.35 -10.09 -4.91
C THR A 79 -22.95 -9.19 -3.74
N CYS A 80 -23.64 -8.05 -3.57
CA CYS A 80 -23.39 -7.18 -2.42
C CYS A 80 -23.88 -7.80 -1.10
N ASP A 81 -24.80 -8.76 -1.16
CA ASP A 81 -25.40 -9.41 0.02
C ASP A 81 -24.56 -10.57 0.55
N VAL A 82 -23.70 -11.14 -0.30
CA VAL A 82 -22.74 -12.18 0.10
C VAL A 82 -21.67 -11.59 1.03
N GLU A 83 -21.31 -12.33 2.08
CA GLU A 83 -20.23 -12.01 3.02
C GLU A 83 -18.92 -11.66 2.31
N PRO A 84 -18.08 -10.76 2.87
CA PRO A 84 -16.82 -10.36 2.24
C PRO A 84 -15.88 -11.56 2.12
N ASP A 85 -15.05 -11.56 1.07
CA ASP A 85 -14.03 -12.60 0.93
C ASP A 85 -12.94 -12.48 2.00
N LEU A 86 -12.76 -11.27 2.56
CA LEU A 86 -11.75 -10.92 3.54
C LEU A 86 -12.24 -9.86 4.51
N VAL A 87 -11.85 -10.01 5.77
CA VAL A 87 -12.05 -9.01 6.83
C VAL A 87 -10.69 -8.37 7.12
N LYS A 88 -10.57 -7.05 6.92
CA LYS A 88 -9.28 -6.36 6.99
C LYS A 88 -8.66 -6.36 8.39
N ASP A 89 -9.50 -6.35 9.43
CA ASP A 89 -9.10 -6.11 10.81
C ASP A 89 -9.02 -7.39 11.66
N ASP A 90 -9.08 -8.57 11.03
CA ASP A 90 -8.96 -9.87 11.72
C ASP A 90 -7.50 -10.21 12.13
N GLY A 91 -6.54 -9.37 11.75
CA GLY A 91 -5.12 -9.53 12.06
C GLY A 91 -4.42 -10.65 11.29
N SER A 92 -5.09 -11.32 10.36
CA SER A 92 -4.55 -12.46 9.62
C SER A 92 -3.70 -12.05 8.40
N TRP A 93 -3.90 -10.82 7.89
CA TRP A 93 -3.22 -10.31 6.70
C TRP A 93 -2.53 -8.97 6.95
N ARG A 94 -1.32 -8.82 6.42
CA ARG A 94 -0.69 -7.50 6.26
C ARG A 94 -1.12 -6.91 4.92
N TRP A 95 -1.75 -5.75 4.95
CA TRP A 95 -2.27 -5.12 3.73
C TRP A 95 -1.37 -3.99 3.27
N ALA A 96 -1.34 -3.78 1.96
CA ALA A 96 -0.94 -2.52 1.38
C ALA A 96 -1.85 -2.17 0.21
N ILE A 97 -2.20 -0.90 0.10
CA ILE A 97 -3.15 -0.39 -0.87
C ILE A 97 -2.37 0.46 -1.88
N ASP A 98 -2.44 0.10 -3.16
CA ASP A 98 -1.89 0.93 -4.22
C ASP A 98 -2.57 2.30 -4.21
N LYS A 99 -1.80 3.35 -4.51
CA LYS A 99 -2.38 4.67 -4.78
C LYS A 99 -3.26 4.58 -6.03
N PRO A 100 -4.32 5.41 -6.15
CA PRO A 100 -5.09 5.48 -7.37
C PRO A 100 -4.22 5.88 -8.58
N SER A 101 -4.71 5.53 -9.78
CA SER A 101 -4.11 5.90 -11.07
C SER A 101 -2.67 5.40 -11.27
N ILE A 102 -2.36 4.21 -10.74
CA ILE A 102 -1.12 3.52 -11.13
C ILE A 102 -1.41 2.75 -12.43
N PRO A 103 -0.73 3.09 -13.54
CA PRO A 103 -1.02 2.53 -14.85
C PRO A 103 -0.73 1.03 -14.90
N LYS A 104 -1.47 0.33 -15.74
CA LYS A 104 -1.15 -1.04 -16.10
C LYS A 104 0.18 -1.03 -16.87
N PRO A 105 1.11 -1.96 -16.57
CA PRO A 105 2.35 -2.07 -17.34
C PRO A 105 2.07 -2.31 -18.83
N PRO A 106 2.99 -1.90 -19.73
CA PRO A 106 2.85 -2.22 -21.15
C PRO A 106 2.75 -3.73 -21.40
N PRO A 107 2.17 -4.17 -22.53
CA PRO A 107 2.04 -5.59 -22.85
C PRO A 107 3.38 -6.35 -22.75
N GLY A 108 3.39 -7.47 -22.03
CA GLY A 108 4.57 -8.30 -21.79
C GLY A 108 5.51 -7.78 -20.69
N TRP A 109 5.39 -6.53 -20.26
CA TRP A 109 6.15 -5.99 -19.15
C TRP A 109 5.54 -6.38 -17.82
N GLN A 110 6.37 -6.59 -16.81
CA GLN A 110 5.92 -6.91 -15.46
C GLN A 110 6.31 -5.82 -14.48
N ARG A 111 5.35 -5.32 -13.69
CA ARG A 111 5.63 -4.49 -12.50
C ARG A 111 5.78 -5.38 -11.27
N ILE A 112 6.96 -5.45 -10.68
CA ILE A 112 7.27 -6.31 -9.52
C ILE A 112 7.42 -5.45 -8.27
N LEU A 113 6.76 -5.87 -7.19
CA LEU A 113 6.93 -5.29 -5.86
C LEU A 113 7.85 -6.19 -5.04
N ARG A 114 8.98 -5.63 -4.60
CA ARG A 114 9.87 -6.29 -3.64
C ARG A 114 9.59 -5.72 -2.25
N LEU A 115 8.91 -6.49 -1.42
CA LEU A 115 8.62 -6.08 -0.05
C LEU A 115 9.91 -5.97 0.77
N ARG A 116 9.92 -5.03 1.71
CA ARG A 116 11.02 -4.85 2.67
C ARG A 116 10.61 -5.33 4.05
N ALA A 117 11.58 -5.63 4.90
CA ALA A 117 11.31 -5.99 6.28
C ALA A 117 10.62 -4.82 7.03
N GLU A 118 9.76 -5.19 7.98
CA GLU A 118 9.12 -4.28 8.92
C GLU A 118 10.15 -3.40 9.67
N GLY A 119 9.77 -2.16 9.97
CA GLY A 119 10.66 -1.20 10.64
C GLY A 119 11.66 -0.50 9.72
N GLY A 120 11.61 -0.80 8.40
CA GLY A 120 12.34 -0.07 7.37
C GLY A 120 11.78 1.33 7.07
N THR A 121 12.40 2.04 6.14
CA THR A 121 11.99 3.39 5.71
C THR A 121 10.94 3.39 4.58
N LYS A 122 10.67 2.24 3.97
CA LYS A 122 9.72 2.05 2.88
C LYS A 122 9.10 0.65 2.95
N PHE A 123 7.85 0.52 2.51
CA PHE A 123 7.14 -0.75 2.45
C PHE A 123 7.74 -1.70 1.39
N SER A 124 7.99 -1.19 0.21
CA SER A 124 8.50 -1.98 -0.92
C SER A 124 9.37 -1.14 -1.86
N ASP A 125 10.12 -1.83 -2.71
CA ASP A 125 10.69 -1.27 -3.94
C ASP A 125 9.85 -1.72 -5.15
N VAL A 126 9.80 -0.88 -6.19
CA VAL A 126 9.10 -1.19 -7.46
C VAL A 126 10.14 -1.42 -8.55
N TYR A 127 9.95 -2.48 -9.31
CA TYR A 127 10.76 -2.81 -10.49
C TYR A 127 9.86 -3.03 -11.70
N TYR A 128 10.39 -2.74 -12.88
CA TYR A 128 9.82 -3.18 -14.15
C TYR A 128 10.76 -4.17 -14.81
N VAL A 129 10.19 -5.25 -15.34
CA VAL A 129 10.92 -6.27 -16.08
C VAL A 129 10.39 -6.29 -17.52
N PRO A 130 11.24 -5.99 -18.51
CA PRO A 130 10.88 -6.08 -19.92
C PRO A 130 10.79 -7.54 -20.36
N PRO A 131 9.93 -7.86 -21.34
CA PRO A 131 9.70 -9.24 -21.77
C PRO A 131 10.94 -9.91 -22.37
N SER A 132 11.85 -9.16 -23.01
CA SER A 132 12.97 -9.74 -23.75
C SER A 132 14.24 -10.00 -22.93
N SER A 133 14.55 -9.17 -21.92
CA SER A 133 15.86 -9.22 -21.25
C SER A 133 15.82 -9.72 -19.81
N GLY A 134 14.63 -9.82 -19.18
CA GLY A 134 14.51 -10.21 -17.77
C GLY A 134 15.20 -9.25 -16.78
N LYS A 135 15.70 -8.09 -17.26
CA LYS A 135 16.43 -7.08 -16.47
C LYS A 135 15.48 -6.33 -15.54
N TRP A 136 15.90 -6.12 -14.29
CA TRP A 136 15.09 -5.40 -13.31
C TRP A 136 15.41 -3.92 -13.35
N LEU A 137 14.51 -3.12 -13.92
CA LEU A 137 14.62 -1.67 -14.04
C LEU A 137 13.94 -1.02 -12.84
N ARG A 138 14.69 -0.21 -12.08
CA ARG A 138 14.27 0.33 -10.77
C ARG A 138 14.01 1.83 -10.75
N THR A 139 14.20 2.52 -11.89
CA THR A 139 13.96 3.96 -12.02
C THR A 139 13.42 4.32 -13.41
N THR A 140 12.80 5.50 -13.50
CA THR A 140 12.37 6.12 -14.75
C THR A 140 13.52 6.23 -15.76
N ARG A 141 14.68 6.72 -15.34
CA ARG A 141 15.87 6.86 -16.21
C ARG A 141 16.37 5.54 -16.76
N GLU A 142 16.27 4.46 -15.97
CA GLU A 142 16.64 3.13 -16.45
C GLU A 142 15.67 2.62 -17.52
N VAL A 143 14.37 2.90 -17.39
CA VAL A 143 13.37 2.59 -18.41
C VAL A 143 13.59 3.41 -19.67
N GLU A 144 13.80 4.72 -19.55
CA GLU A 144 14.09 5.61 -20.70
C GLU A 144 15.31 5.13 -21.49
N ARG A 145 16.42 4.88 -20.78
CA ARG A 145 17.63 4.35 -21.40
C ARG A 145 17.37 3.00 -22.07
N TYR A 146 16.66 2.09 -21.39
CA TYR A 146 16.33 0.79 -21.96
C TYR A 146 15.52 0.93 -23.25
N LEU A 147 14.48 1.78 -23.27
CA LEU A 147 13.68 2.00 -24.48
C LEU A 147 14.48 2.65 -25.61
N SER A 148 15.47 3.50 -25.30
CA SER A 148 16.36 4.08 -26.32
C SER A 148 17.34 3.06 -26.93
N GLU A 149 17.74 2.05 -26.14
CA GLU A 149 18.61 0.94 -26.57
C GLU A 149 17.82 -0.16 -27.29
N HIS A 150 16.49 -0.19 -27.12
CA HIS A 150 15.59 -1.24 -27.61
C HIS A 150 14.42 -0.65 -28.42
N PRO A 151 14.66 -0.21 -29.67
CA PRO A 151 13.65 0.43 -30.51
C PRO A 151 12.51 -0.51 -30.95
N GLU A 152 12.60 -1.81 -30.69
CA GLU A 152 11.54 -2.80 -30.95
C GLU A 152 10.25 -2.54 -30.14
N TYR A 153 10.32 -1.79 -29.04
CA TYR A 153 9.18 -1.45 -28.19
C TYR A 153 8.37 -0.24 -28.73
N ILE A 154 7.92 -0.33 -29.98
CA ILE A 154 7.13 0.72 -30.64
C ILE A 154 5.80 0.91 -29.89
N GLY A 155 5.46 2.17 -29.57
CA GLY A 155 4.20 2.53 -28.91
C GLY A 155 4.20 2.39 -27.39
N VAL A 156 5.27 1.88 -26.79
CA VAL A 156 5.46 1.90 -25.33
C VAL A 156 5.80 3.33 -24.90
N THR A 157 5.04 3.87 -23.94
CA THR A 157 5.19 5.25 -23.47
C THR A 157 5.56 5.31 -21.99
N MET A 158 6.24 6.39 -21.59
CA MET A 158 6.68 6.57 -20.20
C MET A 158 5.51 6.69 -19.20
N SER A 159 4.32 7.07 -19.66
CA SER A 159 3.10 7.16 -18.82
C SER A 159 2.61 5.79 -18.33
N GLN A 160 3.02 4.69 -18.97
CA GLN A 160 2.69 3.32 -18.54
C GLN A 160 3.60 2.81 -17.41
N PHE A 161 4.58 3.60 -16.98
CA PHE A 161 5.52 3.26 -15.93
C PHE A 161 5.35 4.16 -14.70
N SER A 162 5.07 3.54 -13.57
CA SER A 162 4.99 4.21 -12.27
C SER A 162 5.71 3.43 -11.19
N PHE A 163 6.63 4.12 -10.50
CA PHE A 163 7.40 3.62 -9.38
C PHE A 163 6.77 3.98 -8.02
N ARG A 164 5.50 4.42 -8.00
CA ARG A 164 4.74 4.64 -6.76
C ARG A 164 4.58 3.31 -6.03
N THR A 165 4.82 3.30 -4.72
CA THR A 165 4.68 2.11 -3.87
C THR A 165 3.30 2.06 -3.21
N PRO A 166 2.75 0.86 -2.95
CA PRO A 166 1.60 0.69 -2.07
C PRO A 166 1.83 1.31 -0.69
N VAL A 167 0.76 1.76 -0.05
CA VAL A 167 0.75 2.28 1.32
C VAL A 167 0.32 1.15 2.27
N PRO A 168 1.16 0.73 3.24
CA PRO A 168 0.78 -0.29 4.20
C PRO A 168 -0.38 0.18 5.09
N SER A 169 -1.29 -0.73 5.45
CA SER A 169 -2.39 -0.42 6.36
C SER A 169 -1.94 -0.24 7.81
N GLU A 170 -0.82 -0.86 8.20
CA GLU A 170 -0.26 -0.80 9.54
C GLU A 170 0.46 0.53 9.80
N LYS A 171 0.00 1.28 10.80
CA LYS A 171 0.54 2.61 11.15
C LYS A 171 2.04 2.61 11.46
N ASN A 172 2.61 1.50 11.93
CA ASN A 172 4.00 1.40 12.41
C ASN A 172 4.92 0.56 11.50
N TYR A 173 4.45 0.14 10.33
CA TYR A 173 5.25 -0.69 9.42
C TYR A 173 6.53 0.03 8.96
N VAL A 174 6.41 1.33 8.66
CA VAL A 174 7.51 2.19 8.28
C VAL A 174 7.89 3.06 9.47
N ARG A 175 9.10 2.87 10.02
CA ARG A 175 9.63 3.77 11.05
C ARG A 175 10.52 4.81 10.41
N LYS A 176 10.11 6.08 10.46
CA LYS A 176 11.01 7.19 10.19
C LYS A 176 12.06 7.20 11.30
N ARG A 177 13.33 6.95 10.97
CA ARG A 177 14.43 7.02 11.94
C ARG A 177 14.45 8.44 12.50
N LEU A 178 14.13 8.61 13.78
CA LEU A 178 14.46 9.85 14.48
C LEU A 178 15.98 10.03 14.34
N ALA A 179 16.41 11.19 13.85
CA ALA A 179 17.82 11.50 13.76
C ALA A 179 18.44 11.26 15.14
N ARG A 180 19.45 10.38 15.21
CA ARG A 180 20.25 10.26 16.43
C ARG A 180 20.94 11.61 16.58
N SER A 181 20.48 12.43 17.53
CA SER A 181 21.22 13.60 17.99
C SER A 181 22.53 13.09 18.58
N SER A 182 23.60 13.15 17.79
CA SER A 182 24.96 13.01 18.30
C SER A 182 25.29 14.30 19.03
N ALA A 183 25.13 14.31 20.34
CA ALA A 183 25.76 15.28 21.21
C ALA A 183 26.18 14.55 22.49
N SER A 184 27.49 14.44 22.70
CA SER A 184 28.10 14.12 23.97
C SER A 184 28.87 15.36 24.45
N PRO A 185 29.30 15.37 25.71
CA PRO A 185 28.87 16.32 26.74
C PRO A 185 29.69 17.62 26.72
N ASP A 186 29.10 18.75 27.12
CA ASP A 186 29.49 19.41 28.38
C ASP A 186 28.57 20.61 28.71
N THR A 187 28.31 20.74 30.01
CA THR A 187 27.97 21.93 30.81
C THR A 187 26.98 22.99 30.31
N GLY A 188 25.91 23.18 31.10
CA GLY A 188 25.33 24.51 31.34
C GLY A 188 23.83 24.65 31.11
N GLU A 189 23.07 24.56 32.20
CA GLU A 189 21.82 25.28 32.48
C GLU A 189 20.53 24.87 31.76
N ALA A 190 19.53 24.53 32.57
CA ALA A 190 18.25 23.99 32.17
C ALA A 190 17.34 25.08 31.58
N ALA A 191 16.96 24.91 30.31
CA ALA A 191 15.74 25.49 29.76
C ALA A 191 14.89 24.37 29.16
N MET A 192 13.67 24.21 29.67
CA MET A 192 12.73 23.19 29.20
C MET A 192 12.37 23.41 27.72
N PRO A 193 12.48 22.40 26.84
CA PRO A 193 11.87 22.51 25.51
C PRO A 193 10.37 22.32 25.65
N VAL A 194 9.61 23.38 25.37
CA VAL A 194 8.17 23.32 25.11
C VAL A 194 7.94 22.26 24.05
N ALA A 195 7.20 21.21 24.41
CA ALA A 195 6.90 20.09 23.53
C ALA A 195 6.24 20.60 22.24
N ALA A 196 6.92 20.44 21.12
CA ALA A 196 6.33 20.63 19.80
C ALA A 196 5.29 19.52 19.60
N ILE A 197 4.02 19.88 19.75
CA ILE A 197 2.87 19.03 19.46
C ILE A 197 2.79 18.87 17.92
N PRO A 198 2.87 17.65 17.36
CA PRO A 198 2.60 17.44 15.95
C PRO A 198 1.07 17.42 15.76
N ILE A 199 0.49 18.57 15.47
CA ILE A 199 -0.94 18.66 15.19
C ILE A 199 -1.20 18.23 13.75
N SER A 200 -2.08 17.24 13.67
CA SER A 200 -2.68 16.63 12.51
C SER A 200 -3.88 17.43 12.00
N TRP A 201 -4.13 17.36 10.68
CA TRP A 201 -5.38 17.72 9.98
C TRP A 201 -5.79 19.21 9.90
N ILE A 202 -6.11 19.63 8.68
CA ILE A 202 -6.95 20.80 8.36
C ILE A 202 -8.28 20.24 7.86
N ALA A 203 -9.38 20.63 8.49
CA ALA A 203 -10.74 20.49 7.96
C ALA A 203 -11.03 21.71 7.05
N PRO A 204 -11.65 21.53 5.87
CA PRO A 204 -11.87 22.62 4.93
C PRO A 204 -13.25 23.26 5.12
N ASP A 205 -13.34 24.22 6.03
CA ASP A 205 -14.51 25.07 6.18
C ASP A 205 -14.01 26.41 6.72
N GLN A 206 -14.53 27.54 6.20
CA GLN A 206 -14.17 28.94 6.53
C GLN A 206 -13.00 29.53 5.72
N ILE A 207 -13.19 29.68 4.40
CA ILE A 207 -12.67 30.86 3.68
C ILE A 207 -13.90 31.69 3.29
N GLU A 208 -14.33 32.53 4.20
CA GLU A 208 -15.03 33.78 3.88
C GLU A 208 -14.45 34.87 4.79
N ASP A 209 -14.36 36.08 4.23
CA ASP A 209 -14.00 37.35 4.87
C ASP A 209 -12.51 37.65 5.12
N LEU A 210 -11.78 37.89 4.02
CA LEU A 210 -10.78 38.94 4.02
C LEU A 210 -11.34 40.17 3.30
N GLN A 211 -11.65 41.16 4.13
CA GLN A 211 -12.28 42.43 3.81
C GLN A 211 -11.46 43.27 2.84
N PHE A 212 -12.18 43.85 1.89
CA PHE A 212 -11.76 44.92 1.00
C PHE A 212 -11.26 46.14 1.79
N GLY A 213 -10.05 46.59 1.47
CA GLY A 213 -9.59 47.94 1.79
C GLY A 213 -10.02 48.89 0.67
N GLU A 214 -10.96 49.78 1.00
CA GLU A 214 -11.46 50.84 0.13
C GLU A 214 -10.88 52.17 0.64
N GLU A 215 -10.05 52.84 -0.16
CA GLU A 215 -9.65 54.22 0.07
C GLU A 215 -9.44 54.94 -1.27
N GLY A 216 -10.11 56.09 -1.44
CA GLY A 216 -9.65 57.17 -2.32
C GLY A 216 -10.44 57.42 -3.60
N SER A 217 -11.64 57.99 -3.46
CA SER A 217 -12.36 58.69 -4.54
C SER A 217 -11.82 60.12 -4.72
N SER A 218 -11.33 60.46 -5.92
CA SER A 218 -11.12 61.85 -6.35
C SER A 218 -11.70 62.13 -7.74
N HIS A 219 -12.74 62.96 -7.72
CA HIS A 219 -13.20 63.97 -8.69
C HIS A 219 -12.86 63.81 -10.19
N VAL A 220 -13.92 63.70 -11.00
CA VAL A 220 -13.92 64.04 -12.43
C VAL A 220 -14.73 65.34 -12.63
N GLU A 221 -14.10 66.33 -13.27
CA GLU A 221 -14.67 67.60 -13.69
C GLU A 221 -15.09 67.50 -15.16
N ALA A 222 -16.28 67.98 -15.51
CA ALA A 222 -16.79 68.03 -16.89
C ALA A 222 -17.32 69.45 -17.18
N PRO A 223 -17.05 70.04 -18.37
CA PRO A 223 -17.61 71.33 -18.74
C PRO A 223 -18.72 71.22 -19.81
N ALA A 224 -19.78 72.03 -19.66
CA ALA A 224 -20.69 72.60 -20.68
C ALA A 224 -21.89 73.25 -19.93
N GLU A 225 -22.54 74.35 -20.30
CA GLU A 225 -22.39 75.41 -21.30
C GLU A 225 -23.47 76.46 -20.92
N SER A 226 -23.16 77.75 -21.02
CA SER A 226 -24.09 78.88 -21.23
C SER A 226 -23.31 80.12 -21.64
#